data_AF-A0A8B8ZLW1-F1
#
_entry.id   AF-A0A8B8ZLW1-F1
#
_cell.length_a   1.000
_cell.length_b   1.000
_cell.length_c   1.000
_cell.angle_alpha   90.00
_cell.angle_beta   90.00
_cell.angle_gamma   90.00
#
_symmetry.space_group_name_H-M   'P 1'
#
loop_
_entity.id
_entity.type
_entity.pdbx_description
1 polymer ?
#
loop_
_entity_poly.entity_id
_entity_poly.type
_entity_poly.pdbx_seq_one_letter_code
_entity_poly.pdbx_strand_id
1 'polypeptide(L)'
;MAAEEKNRAVAVAMNAEIRRTKARLIEELALNKVQYLVSRWGTDPDSLGSYSCDLVGKLADLYERFRTPVDNLYFAGEAASVDHSGSVLGAYTSGILAAEDCRRHILLQHGISDRFQIVLREAMSEMIPFQISRM
;
A
#
# COMPACT_ATOMS: atom_id res chain seq x y z
N MET A 1 -11.56 27.91 -9.84
CA MET A 1 -11.44 28.14 -11.30
C MET A 1 -10.08 28.76 -11.67
N ALA A 2 -9.90 30.09 -11.80
CA ALA A 2 -8.63 30.65 -12.31
C ALA A 2 -7.38 30.39 -11.44
N ALA A 3 -7.51 30.44 -10.11
CA ALA A 3 -6.40 30.15 -9.19
C ALA A 3 -5.98 28.67 -9.20
N GLU A 4 -6.94 27.77 -9.38
CA GLU A 4 -6.73 26.32 -9.44
C GLU A 4 -6.08 25.89 -10.75
N GLU A 5 -6.49 26.52 -11.85
CA GLU A 5 -5.89 26.35 -13.17
C GLU A 5 -4.44 26.88 -13.21
N LYS A 6 -4.17 28.02 -12.56
CA LYS A 6 -2.82 28.54 -12.36
C LYS A 6 -1.94 27.58 -11.55
N ASN A 7 -2.45 27.03 -10.44
CA ASN A 7 -1.72 26.05 -9.63
C ASN A 7 -1.40 24.77 -10.41
N ARG A 8 -2.34 24.28 -11.22
CA ARG A 8 -2.14 23.11 -12.08
C ARG A 8 -1.05 23.35 -13.13
N ALA A 9 -1.04 24.52 -13.78
CA ALA A 9 -0.02 24.88 -14.75
C ALA A 9 1.38 24.93 -14.12
N VAL A 10 1.51 25.49 -12.91
CA VAL A 10 2.77 25.53 -12.16
C VAL A 10 3.28 24.13 -11.83
N ALA A 11 2.40 23.24 -11.36
CA ALA A 11 2.76 21.85 -11.05
C ALA A 11 3.25 21.09 -12.29
N VAL A 12 2.61 21.30 -13.45
CA VAL A 12 3.04 20.69 -14.72
C VAL A 12 4.43 21.17 -15.14
N ALA A 13 4.69 22.48 -15.06
CA ALA A 13 5.99 23.05 -15.40
C ALA A 13 7.10 22.53 -14.47
N MET A 14 6.83 22.47 -13.17
CA MET A 14 7.77 21.93 -12.17
C MET A 14 8.07 20.45 -12.44
N ASN A 15 7.05 19.64 -12.73
CA ASN A 15 7.22 18.22 -13.09
C ASN A 15 8.04 18.04 -14.37
N ALA A 16 7.88 18.92 -15.36
CA ALA A 16 8.68 18.90 -16.58
C ALA A 16 10.16 19.19 -16.27
N GLU A 17 10.44 20.15 -15.40
CA GLU A 17 11.80 20.48 -15.00
C GLU A 17 12.47 19.35 -14.20
N ILE A 18 11.74 18.75 -13.25
CA ILE A 18 12.19 17.55 -12.52
C ILE A 18 12.59 16.44 -13.50
N ARG A 19 11.80 16.22 -14.56
CA ARG A 19 12.10 15.20 -15.58
C ARG A 19 13.36 15.54 -16.39
N ARG A 20 13.58 16.80 -16.75
CA ARG A 20 14.80 17.25 -17.44
C ARG A 20 16.05 17.04 -16.60
N THR A 21 16.02 17.48 -15.34
CA THR A 21 17.13 17.31 -14.40
C THR A 21 17.44 15.84 -14.17
N LYS A 22 16.41 15.00 -13.99
CA LYS A 22 16.58 13.54 -13.89
C LYS A 22 17.25 12.95 -15.12
N ALA A 23 16.87 13.37 -16.33
CA ALA A 23 17.49 12.88 -17.57
C ALA A 23 18.97 13.24 -17.65
N ARG A 24 19.33 14.50 -17.33
CA ARG A 24 20.73 14.96 -17.29
C ARG A 24 21.58 14.17 -16.29
N LEU A 25 21.05 13.93 -15.09
CA LEU A 25 21.74 13.13 -14.07
C LEU A 25 21.96 11.68 -14.51
N ILE A 26 20.98 11.07 -15.17
CA ILE A 26 21.11 9.70 -15.68
C ILE A 26 22.19 9.63 -16.76
N GLU A 27 22.27 10.62 -17.65
CA GLU A 27 23.31 10.71 -18.68
C GLU A 27 24.71 10.83 -18.05
N GLU A 28 24.86 11.68 -17.03
CA GLU A 28 26.10 11.83 -16.28
C GLU A 28 26.53 10.54 -15.55
N LEU A 29 25.58 9.85 -14.91
CA LEU A 29 25.83 8.56 -14.26
C LEU A 29 26.25 7.49 -15.26
N ALA A 30 25.63 7.47 -16.44
CA ALA A 30 26.00 6.56 -17.52
C ALA A 30 27.42 6.81 -18.05
N LEU A 31 27.79 8.09 -18.23
CA LEU A 31 29.14 8.49 -18.64
C LEU A 31 30.21 8.04 -17.62
N ASN A 32 29.88 8.11 -16.33
CA ASN A 32 30.78 7.71 -15.24
C ASN A 32 30.75 6.20 -14.93
N LYS A 33 30.06 5.38 -15.75
CA LYS A 33 29.90 3.93 -15.56
C LYS A 33 29.35 3.55 -14.18
N VAL A 34 28.55 4.42 -13.58
CA VAL A 34 27.89 4.14 -12.31
C VAL A 34 26.66 3.27 -12.58
N GLN A 35 26.53 2.14 -11.87
CA GLN A 35 25.32 1.33 -11.95
C GLN A 35 24.15 2.07 -11.30
N TYR A 36 23.02 2.16 -12.00
CA TYR A 36 21.82 2.84 -11.49
C TYR A 36 20.55 2.04 -11.80
N LEU A 37 19.52 2.27 -10.99
CA LEU A 37 18.18 1.71 -11.18
C LEU A 37 17.16 2.86 -11.10
N VAL A 38 16.21 2.88 -12.04
CA VAL A 38 15.11 3.86 -12.04
C VAL A 38 13.79 3.11 -11.97
N SER A 39 13.09 3.23 -10.84
CA SER A 39 11.73 2.71 -10.71
C SER A 39 10.73 3.54 -11.52
N ARG A 40 9.70 2.85 -12.04
CA ARG A 40 8.59 3.45 -12.79
C ARG A 40 7.24 2.96 -12.26
N TRP A 41 7.05 3.07 -10.95
CA TRP A 41 5.86 2.63 -10.23
C TRP A 41 4.53 3.05 -10.88
N GLY A 42 4.42 4.28 -11.37
CA GLY A 42 3.19 4.77 -12.02
C GLY A 42 2.86 4.14 -13.38
N THR A 43 3.77 3.38 -13.98
CA THR A 43 3.52 2.62 -15.23
C THR A 43 3.74 1.12 -15.04
N ASP A 44 4.10 0.69 -13.83
CA ASP A 44 4.25 -0.70 -13.48
C ASP A 44 2.86 -1.36 -13.43
N PRO A 45 2.58 -2.43 -14.21
CA PRO A 45 1.23 -2.98 -14.33
C PRO A 45 0.70 -3.58 -13.03
N ASP A 46 1.58 -4.00 -12.13
CA ASP A 46 1.23 -4.64 -10.86
C ASP A 46 1.01 -3.63 -9.72
N SER A 47 1.52 -2.40 -9.87
CA SER A 47 1.43 -1.35 -8.83
C SER A 47 0.59 -0.14 -9.23
N LEU A 48 0.68 0.31 -10.49
CA LEU A 48 -0.01 1.49 -11.06
C LEU A 48 0.16 2.80 -10.26
N GLY A 49 1.13 2.85 -9.35
CA GLY A 49 1.31 3.91 -8.37
C GLY A 49 2.32 3.50 -7.30
N SER A 50 2.65 4.43 -6.41
CA SER A 50 3.61 4.16 -5.32
C SER A 50 2.90 3.68 -4.05
N TYR A 51 2.01 4.51 -3.52
CA TYR A 51 1.27 4.27 -2.28
C TYR A 51 0.03 5.16 -2.23
N SER A 52 -0.96 4.76 -1.42
CA SER A 52 -2.18 5.52 -1.21
C SER A 52 -1.92 6.82 -0.46
N CYS A 53 -2.69 7.84 -0.80
CA CYS A 53 -2.72 9.10 -0.08
C CYS A 53 -4.16 9.61 -0.01
N ASP A 54 -4.49 10.23 1.11
CA ASP A 54 -5.80 10.85 1.29
C ASP A 54 -5.93 12.07 0.37
N LEU A 55 -6.95 12.04 -0.48
CA LEU A 55 -7.33 13.20 -1.29
C LEU A 55 -8.17 14.17 -0.47
N VAL A 56 -8.07 15.46 -0.81
CA VAL A 56 -8.96 16.49 -0.27
C VAL A 56 -10.40 16.13 -0.64
N GLY A 57 -11.27 16.08 0.38
CA GLY A 57 -12.68 15.72 0.18
C GLY A 57 -12.94 14.21 0.05
N LYS A 58 -12.01 13.35 0.49
CA LYS A 58 -12.30 11.91 0.59
C LYS A 58 -13.57 11.66 1.41
N LEU A 59 -14.29 10.61 1.08
CA LEU A 59 -15.46 10.18 1.86
C LEU A 59 -15.02 9.73 3.25
N ALA A 60 -15.80 10.10 4.28
CA ALA A 60 -15.49 9.75 5.67
C ALA A 60 -15.48 8.23 5.90
N ASP A 61 -16.31 7.50 5.18
CA ASP A 61 -16.47 6.05 5.26
C ASP A 61 -15.63 5.28 4.20
N LEU A 62 -14.71 5.95 3.51
CA LEU A 62 -13.92 5.34 2.42
C LEU A 62 -13.21 4.06 2.88
N TYR A 63 -12.52 4.11 4.01
CA TYR A 63 -11.78 2.96 4.52
C TYR A 63 -12.70 1.85 5.02
N GLU A 64 -13.83 2.19 5.65
CA GLU A 64 -14.83 1.20 6.08
C GLU A 64 -15.38 0.44 4.87
N ARG A 65 -15.77 1.17 3.82
CA ARG A 65 -16.23 0.57 2.56
C ARG A 65 -15.17 -0.28 1.89
N PHE A 66 -13.93 0.21 1.82
CA PHE A 66 -12.83 -0.52 1.17
C PHE A 66 -12.51 -1.84 1.89
N ARG A 67 -12.62 -1.86 3.23
CA ARG A 67 -12.35 -3.05 4.05
C ARG A 67 -13.54 -4.00 4.16
N THR A 68 -14.73 -3.58 3.75
CA THR A 68 -15.94 -4.40 3.86
C THR A 68 -15.77 -5.67 3.00
N PRO A 69 -15.84 -6.87 3.59
CA PRO A 69 -15.71 -8.11 2.84
C PRO A 69 -16.92 -8.31 1.92
N VAL A 70 -16.70 -9.02 0.81
CA VAL A 70 -17.74 -9.41 -0.14
C VAL A 70 -17.75 -10.93 -0.22
N ASP A 71 -18.76 -11.56 0.38
CA ASP A 71 -18.84 -13.03 0.56
C ASP A 71 -17.58 -13.61 1.25
N ASN A 72 -16.76 -14.34 0.50
CA ASN A 72 -15.51 -14.93 0.96
C ASN A 72 -14.27 -14.14 0.52
N LEU A 73 -14.45 -12.94 -0.05
CA LEU A 73 -13.37 -12.03 -0.44
C LEU A 73 -13.12 -10.99 0.65
N TYR A 74 -11.85 -10.88 1.04
CA TYR A 74 -11.37 -9.96 2.07
C TYR A 74 -10.30 -9.04 1.49
N PHE A 75 -10.31 -7.79 1.92
CA PHE A 75 -9.40 -6.76 1.42
C PHE A 75 -8.39 -6.35 2.50
N ALA A 76 -7.12 -6.29 2.11
CA ALA A 76 -6.01 -5.87 2.94
C ALA A 76 -4.98 -5.10 2.11
N GLY A 77 -3.98 -4.53 2.77
CA GLY A 77 -2.93 -3.74 2.14
C GLY A 77 -2.83 -2.35 2.75
N GLU A 78 -1.83 -1.58 2.33
CA GLU A 78 -1.57 -0.26 2.90
C GLU A 78 -2.79 0.67 2.77
N ALA A 79 -3.51 0.59 1.65
CA ALA A 79 -4.71 1.39 1.38
C ALA A 79 -5.93 0.98 2.22
N ALA A 80 -5.88 -0.17 2.90
CA ALA A 80 -6.91 -0.61 3.84
C ALA A 80 -6.65 -0.14 5.28
N SER A 81 -5.50 0.50 5.58
CA SER A 81 -5.20 0.97 6.94
C SER A 81 -5.60 2.42 7.13
N VAL A 82 -6.45 2.70 8.13
CA VAL A 82 -6.87 4.07 8.48
C VAL A 82 -5.71 4.83 9.13
N ASP A 83 -5.03 4.20 10.08
CA ASP A 83 -4.03 4.86 10.92
C ASP A 83 -2.66 4.96 10.24
N HIS A 84 -2.39 4.06 9.28
CA HIS A 84 -1.07 3.86 8.69
C HIS A 84 -1.13 3.69 7.18
N SER A 85 -2.02 4.41 6.48
CA SER A 85 -2.10 4.44 5.02
C SER A 85 -0.76 4.82 4.38
N GLY A 86 -0.41 4.18 3.28
CA GLY A 86 0.83 4.44 2.54
C GLY A 86 2.09 3.83 3.17
N SER A 87 1.94 2.94 4.15
CA SER A 87 3.06 2.35 4.88
C SER A 87 3.05 0.81 4.89
N VAL A 88 4.24 0.24 5.08
CA VAL A 88 4.41 -1.22 5.26
C VAL A 88 3.68 -1.73 6.51
N LEU A 89 3.69 -0.95 7.60
CA LEU A 89 2.96 -1.29 8.83
C LEU A 89 1.44 -1.34 8.59
N GLY A 90 0.90 -0.43 7.78
CA GLY A 90 -0.50 -0.44 7.38
C GLY A 90 -0.86 -1.69 6.59
N ALA A 91 0.00 -2.11 5.66
CA ALA A 91 -0.19 -3.36 4.92
C ALA A 91 -0.15 -4.59 5.84
N TYR A 92 0.80 -4.65 6.77
CA TYR A 92 0.92 -5.76 7.71
C TYR A 92 -0.30 -5.86 8.64
N THR A 93 -0.64 -4.76 9.31
CA THR A 93 -1.74 -4.71 10.29
C THR A 93 -3.10 -4.98 9.65
N SER A 94 -3.37 -4.41 8.46
CA SER A 94 -4.60 -4.71 7.72
C SER A 94 -4.67 -6.18 7.28
N GLY A 95 -3.54 -6.79 6.90
CA GLY A 95 -3.46 -8.21 6.56
C GLY A 95 -3.84 -9.12 7.72
N ILE A 96 -3.32 -8.85 8.92
CA ILE A 96 -3.69 -9.59 10.14
C ILE A 96 -5.19 -9.46 10.42
N LEU A 97 -5.74 -8.25 10.31
CA LEU A 97 -7.17 -8.01 10.56
C LEU A 97 -8.07 -8.77 9.55
N ALA A 98 -7.74 -8.71 8.25
CA ALA A 98 -8.48 -9.44 7.23
C ALA A 98 -8.39 -10.97 7.41
N ALA A 99 -7.23 -11.49 7.83
CA ALA A 99 -7.06 -12.91 8.15
C ALA A 99 -7.91 -13.33 9.35
N GLU A 100 -7.99 -12.50 10.40
CA GLU A 100 -8.86 -12.73 11.56
C GLU A 100 -10.35 -12.66 11.18
N ASP A 101 -10.75 -11.74 10.31
CA ASP A 101 -12.12 -11.68 9.77
C ASP A 101 -12.47 -12.96 9.02
N CYS A 102 -11.58 -13.41 8.13
CA CYS A 102 -11.74 -14.67 7.39
C CYS A 102 -11.82 -15.88 8.33
N ARG A 103 -10.91 -15.97 9.30
CA ARG A 103 -10.91 -17.04 10.31
C ARG A 103 -12.23 -17.07 11.07
N ARG A 104 -12.71 -15.92 11.55
CA ARG A 104 -13.99 -15.81 12.25
C ARG A 104 -15.16 -16.27 11.39
N HIS A 105 -15.20 -15.84 10.13
CA HIS A 105 -16.26 -16.24 9.21
C HIS A 105 -16.31 -17.77 9.01
N ILE A 106 -15.16 -18.40 8.77
CA ILE A 106 -15.06 -19.85 8.59
C ILE A 106 -15.51 -20.61 9.85
N LEU A 107 -15.08 -20.16 11.03
CA LEU A 107 -15.46 -20.80 12.30
C LEU A 107 -16.97 -20.73 12.56
N LEU A 108 -17.58 -19.59 12.26
CA LEU A 108 -19.04 -19.40 12.38
C LEU A 108 -19.81 -20.30 11.41
N GLN A 109 -19.34 -20.44 10.16
CA GLN A 109 -19.96 -21.30 9.14
C GLN A 109 -19.91 -22.79 9.53
N HIS A 110 -18.84 -23.24 10.17
CA HIS A 110 -18.64 -24.66 10.51
C HIS A 110 -19.01 -25.04 11.94
N GLY A 111 -19.49 -24.11 12.77
CA GLY A 111 -19.87 -24.39 14.16
C GLY A 111 -18.71 -24.85 15.05
N ILE A 112 -17.46 -24.52 14.69
CA ILE A 112 -16.26 -24.97 15.40
C ILE A 112 -16.02 -24.04 16.60
N SER A 113 -16.30 -24.53 17.82
CA SER A 113 -16.08 -23.78 19.08
C SER A 113 -14.61 -23.61 19.49
N ASP A 114 -14.37 -22.57 20.28
CA ASP A 114 -13.12 -21.94 20.78
C ASP A 114 -11.89 -22.81 21.13
N ARG A 115 -12.00 -24.14 21.23
CA ARG A 115 -10.87 -25.00 21.61
C ARG A 115 -9.72 -25.03 20.59
N PHE A 116 -9.99 -24.73 19.32
CA PHE A 116 -8.95 -24.62 18.29
C PHE A 116 -8.19 -23.28 18.33
N GLN A 117 -8.69 -22.27 19.06
CA GLN A 117 -8.04 -20.95 19.12
C GLN A 117 -6.70 -20.96 19.88
N ILE A 118 -6.56 -21.82 20.89
CA ILE A 118 -5.36 -21.85 21.76
C ILE A 118 -4.13 -22.35 20.99
N VAL A 119 -4.29 -23.39 20.17
CA VAL A 119 -3.17 -24.03 19.45
C VAL A 119 -2.63 -23.15 18.31
N LEU A 120 -3.51 -22.39 17.62
CA LEU A 120 -3.08 -21.51 16.53
C LEU A 120 -2.40 -20.22 17.02
N ARG A 121 -2.82 -19.72 18.20
CA ARG A 121 -2.24 -18.51 18.81
C ARG A 121 -0.78 -18.70 19.21
N GLU A 122 -0.40 -19.90 19.62
CA GLU A 122 1.00 -20.27 19.88
C GLU A 122 1.83 -20.26 18.58
N ALA A 123 1.26 -20.71 17.45
CA ALA A 123 1.94 -20.69 16.15
C ALA A 123 2.13 -19.27 15.57
N MET A 124 1.23 -18.33 15.86
CA MET A 124 1.36 -16.92 15.45
C MET A 124 2.32 -16.11 16.32
N SER A 125 2.71 -16.62 17.49
CA SER A 125 3.65 -15.95 18.40
C SER A 125 5.12 -16.13 18.00
N GLU A 126 5.42 -17.00 17.04
CA GLU A 126 6.72 -17.02 16.37
C GLU A 126 6.79 -15.86 15.38
N MET A 127 7.04 -14.67 15.93
CA MET A 127 7.27 -13.44 15.17
C MET A 127 8.57 -13.59 14.38
N ILE A 128 8.48 -14.17 13.17
CA ILE A 128 9.57 -14.18 12.21
C ILE A 128 9.86 -12.73 11.82
N PRO A 129 11.10 -12.22 12.01
CA PRO A 129 11.44 -10.87 11.63
C PRO A 129 11.14 -10.64 10.14
N PHE A 130 10.42 -9.56 9.84
CA PHE A 130 10.09 -9.18 8.48
C PHE A 130 11.37 -8.75 7.76
N GLN A 131 11.93 -9.62 6.92
CA GLN A 131 13.01 -9.24 6.01
C GLN A 131 12.38 -8.52 4.79
N ILE A 132 12.15 -7.22 4.92
CA ILE A 132 11.54 -6.38 3.88
C ILE A 132 12.51 -6.10 2.72
N SER A 133 13.81 -6.42 2.89
CA SER A 133 14.84 -6.20 1.88
C SER A 133 15.74 -7.43 1.72
N ARG A 134 15.88 -7.90 0.48
CA ARG A 134 17.06 -8.65 0.04
C ARG A 134 18.11 -7.63 -0.42
N MET A 135 18.85 -7.04 0.52
CA MET A 135 20.18 -6.53 0.24
C MET A 135 21.21 -7.52 0.77
#